data_AF-A0A4Q5QCJ4-F1
#
_entry.id   AF-A0A4Q5QCJ4-F1
#
_cell.length_a   1.000
_cell.length_b   1.000
_cell.length_c   1.000
_cell.angle_alpha   90.00
_cell.angle_beta   90.00
_cell.angle_gamma   90.00
#
_symmetry.space_group_name_H-M   'P 1'
#
loop_
_entity.id
_entity.type
_entity.pdbx_description
1 polymer ?
#
loop_
_entity_poly.entity_id
_entity_poly.type
_entity_poly.pdbx_seq_one_letter_code
_entity_poly.pdbx_strand_id
1 'polypeptide(L)' 'MTIKDVLADKLGFGAAPLGNMFRDIPEDEALATVEAAWEDGIRY' A
#
# COMPACT_ATOMS: atom_id res chain seq x y z
N MET A 1 -5.59 -3.32 -20.68
CA MET A 1 -5.98 -4.18 -19.56
C MET A 1 -5.45 -3.56 -18.29
N THR A 2 -6.33 -3.09 -17.41
CA THR A 2 -5.98 -2.52 -16.11
C THR A 2 -5.87 -3.64 -15.08
N ILE A 3 -5.27 -3.36 -13.92
CA ILE A 3 -5.19 -4.36 -12.84
C ILE A 3 -6.58 -4.79 -12.34
N LYS A 4 -7.59 -3.92 -12.49
CA LYS A 4 -9.00 -4.21 -12.17
C LYS A 4 -9.63 -5.19 -13.18
N ASP A 5 -9.06 -5.32 -14.37
CA ASP A 5 -9.55 -6.28 -15.38
C ASP A 5 -9.01 -7.70 -15.10
N VAL A 6 -7.98 -7.82 -14.24
CA VAL A 6 -7.32 -9.09 -13.88
C VAL A 6 -7.76 -9.58 -12.51
N LEU A 7 -7.99 -8.67 -11.56
CA LEU A 7 -8.36 -8.99 -10.19
C LEU A 7 -9.86 -8.78 -9.99
N ALA A 8 -10.58 -9.88 -9.73
CA ALA A 8 -12.05 -9.89 -9.62
C ALA A 8 -12.58 -9.28 -8.30
N ASP A 9 -11.71 -9.13 -7.29
CA ASP A 9 -12.08 -8.75 -5.93
C ASP A 9 -11.35 -7.50 -5.43
N LYS A 10 -11.70 -7.07 -4.22
CA LYS A 10 -11.12 -5.92 -3.54
C LYS A 10 -9.60 -6.07 -3.36
N LEU A 11 -8.90 -4.98 -3.60
CA LEU A 11 -7.47 -4.85 -3.32
C LEU A 11 -7.23 -4.23 -1.95
N GLY A 12 -6.22 -4.75 -1.25
CA GLY A 12 -5.73 -4.19 0.00
C GLY A 12 -4.23 -3.86 -0.06
N PHE A 13 -3.78 -2.98 0.82
CA PHE A 13 -2.42 -2.51 0.96
C PHE A 13 -1.71 -3.25 2.11
N GLY A 14 -0.77 -4.13 1.77
CA GLY A 14 0.02 -4.87 2.75
C GLY A 14 1.07 -3.97 3.43
N ALA A 15 0.86 -3.62 4.69
CA ALA A 15 1.72 -2.69 5.43
C ALA A 15 2.81 -3.35 6.30
N ALA A 16 3.01 -4.67 6.23
CA ALA A 16 3.98 -5.37 7.09
C ALA A 16 5.43 -4.80 7.00
N PRO A 17 5.96 -4.43 5.80
CA PRO A 17 7.29 -3.85 5.72
C PRO A 17 7.43 -2.49 6.42
N LEU A 18 6.35 -1.69 6.51
CA LEU A 18 6.35 -0.37 7.13
C LEU A 18 6.62 -0.41 8.64
N GLY A 19 6.40 -1.56 9.29
CA GLY A 19 6.77 -1.80 10.69
C GLY A 19 8.23 -2.23 10.88
N ASN A 20 9.13 -1.83 9.97
CA ASN A 20 10.56 -2.18 10.00
C ASN A 20 10.86 -3.68 9.99
N MET A 21 10.02 -4.50 9.34
CA MET A 21 10.15 -5.96 9.35
C MET A 21 11.47 -6.46 8.72
N PHE A 22 12.01 -5.73 7.73
CA PHE A 22 13.22 -6.13 6.99
C PHE A 22 14.35 -5.11 7.06
N ARG A 23 14.02 -3.83 7.15
CA ARG A 23 14.94 -2.71 7.30
C ARG A 23 14.24 -1.58 8.04
N ASP A 24 15.00 -0.66 8.59
CA ASP A 24 14.45 0.61 9.06
C ASP A 24 13.90 1.42 7.88
N ILE A 25 12.67 1.91 8.05
CA ILE A 25 11.95 2.79 7.14
C ILE A 25 11.70 4.12 7.88
N PRO A 26 12.14 5.26 7.33
CA PRO A 26 11.79 6.57 7.86
C PRO A 26 10.27 6.77 7.95
N GLU A 27 9.81 7.45 9.00
CA GLU A 27 8.37 7.63 9.27
C GLU A 27 7.66 8.39 8.14
N ASP A 28 8.33 9.39 7.56
CA ASP A 28 7.83 10.17 6.43
C ASP A 28 7.65 9.30 5.17
N GLU A 29 8.60 8.39 4.89
CA GLU A 29 8.48 7.40 3.81
C GLU A 29 7.29 6.46 4.04
N ALA A 30 7.12 5.98 5.28
CA ALA A 30 6.01 5.09 5.63
C ALA A 30 4.64 5.77 5.47
N LEU A 31 4.52 7.01 5.95
CA LEU A 31 3.29 7.81 5.81
C LEU A 31 2.99 8.12 4.35
N ALA A 32 3.96 8.62 3.59
CA ALA A 32 3.79 8.93 2.18
C ALA A 32 3.34 7.71 1.36
N THR A 33 3.81 6.52 1.72
CA THR A 33 3.39 5.26 1.07
C THR A 33 1.91 4.94 1.34
N VAL A 34 1.45 5.12 2.58
CA VAL A 34 0.03 4.91 2.95
C VAL A 34 -0.86 5.97 2.28
N GLU A 35 -0.41 7.22 2.24
CA GLU A 35 -1.12 8.32 1.58
C GLU A 35 -1.29 8.04 0.09
N ALA A 36 -0.23 7.64 -0.61
CA ALA A 36 -0.31 7.29 -2.03
C ALA A 36 -1.30 6.16 -2.29
N ALA A 37 -1.28 5.09 -1.48
CA ALA A 37 -2.26 4.00 -1.60
C ALA A 37 -3.70 4.50 -1.38
N TRP A 38 -3.90 5.43 -0.45
CA TRP A 38 -5.21 6.03 -0.19
C TRP A 38 -5.68 6.92 -1.35
N GLU A 39 -4.81 7.73 -1.93
CA GLU A 39 -5.10 8.55 -3.12
C GLU A 39 -5.48 7.69 -4.33
N ASP A 40 -4.83 6.53 -4.49
CA ASP A 40 -5.14 5.54 -5.53
C ASP A 40 -6.41 4.71 -5.27
N GLY A 41 -7.10 4.99 -4.17
CA GLY A 41 -8.42 4.40 -3.86
C GLY A 41 -8.37 3.08 -3.10
N ILE A 42 -7.22 2.68 -2.55
CA ILE A 42 -7.12 1.51 -1.67
C ILE A 42 -7.77 1.82 -0.31
N ARG A 43 -8.60 0.89 0.20
CA ARG A 43 -9.38 1.09 1.44
C ARG A 43 -9.30 -0.10 2.40
N TYR A 44 -8.36 -1.02 2.16
CA TYR A 44 -8.13 -2.23 2.92
C TYR A 44 -6.64 -2.51 3.02
#